data_AF-A0A957U9Q6-F1
#
_entry.id   AF-A0A957U9Q6-F1
#
_cell.length_a   1.000
_cell.length_b   1.000
_cell.length_c   1.000
_cell.angle_alpha   90.00
_cell.angle_beta   90.00
_cell.angle_gamma   90.00
#
_symmetry.space_group_name_H-M   'P 1'
#
loop_
_entity.id
_entity.type
_entity.pdbx_description
1 polymer ?
#
loop_
_entity_poly.entity_id
_entity_poly.type
_entity_poly.pdbx_seq_one_letter_code
_entity_poly.pdbx_strand_id
1 'polypeptide(L)'
;MSVATIRTMVTGWWLPGSARTQSIEAQRATDEASAARYAQALHGAWQRFTRTYPAWKSRGVDERFVHGAVAPLLRKRFDMRQDDRRAPCGMDVAAVWARQFGLLYSSAERVQLTAELAAAAGDLLRWLDEGR
;
A
#
# COMPACT_ATOMS: atom_id res chain seq x y z
N MET A 1 52.79 -51.61 -25.28
CA MET A 1 51.95 -50.74 -26.15
C MET A 1 50.59 -50.64 -25.49
N SER A 2 50.26 -49.45 -25.00
CA SER A 2 49.13 -49.14 -24.12
C SER A 2 47.98 -48.53 -24.92
N VAL A 3 46.74 -49.00 -24.72
CA VAL A 3 45.52 -48.17 -24.72
C VAL A 3 44.42 -48.93 -23.96
N ALA A 4 43.89 -48.35 -22.87
CA ALA A 4 42.49 -48.49 -22.47
C ALA A 4 42.15 -47.49 -21.36
N THR A 5 41.76 -46.30 -21.80
CA THR A 5 40.60 -45.51 -21.35
C THR A 5 40.27 -45.47 -19.85
N ILE A 6 40.55 -44.32 -19.25
CA ILE A 6 40.05 -43.86 -17.95
C ILE A 6 38.53 -43.69 -18.03
N ARG A 7 37.79 -44.49 -17.25
CA ARG A 7 36.35 -44.36 -17.07
C ARG A 7 36.08 -43.37 -15.94
N THR A 8 35.73 -42.16 -16.30
CA THR A 8 35.19 -41.14 -15.40
C THR A 8 33.80 -41.58 -14.91
N MET A 9 33.61 -41.70 -13.60
CA MET A 9 32.29 -41.64 -12.97
C MET A 9 32.37 -40.72 -11.76
N VAL A 10 32.07 -39.45 -11.99
CA VAL A 10 31.70 -38.49 -10.95
C VAL A 10 30.20 -38.63 -10.77
N THR A 11 29.76 -39.46 -9.81
CA THR A 11 28.39 -39.46 -9.32
C THR A 11 28.26 -38.49 -8.15
N GLY A 12 28.05 -37.25 -8.52
CA GLY A 12 27.37 -36.20 -7.78
C GLY A 12 27.01 -35.21 -8.87
N TRP A 13 25.81 -34.65 -8.93
CA TRP A 13 25.42 -33.58 -8.03
C TRP A 13 23.89 -33.48 -8.10
N TRP A 14 23.26 -33.30 -6.94
CA TRP A 14 21.88 -32.86 -6.82
C TRP A 14 21.71 -31.48 -7.47
N LEU A 15 20.67 -31.29 -8.29
CA LEU A 15 20.28 -30.01 -8.88
C LEU A 15 19.44 -29.20 -7.87
N PRO A 16 19.88 -28.02 -7.39
CA PRO A 16 19.08 -27.15 -6.52
C PRO A 16 18.27 -26.10 -7.33
N GLY A 17 17.67 -26.52 -8.45
CA GLY A 17 17.01 -25.60 -9.40
C GLY A 17 15.49 -25.43 -9.25
N SER A 18 14.80 -26.41 -8.67
CA SER A 18 13.32 -26.44 -8.64
C SER A 18 12.73 -25.75 -7.41
N ALA A 19 13.31 -25.94 -6.23
CA ALA A 19 12.80 -25.35 -4.99
C ALA A 19 12.90 -23.81 -4.97
N ARG A 20 13.98 -23.25 -5.53
CA ARG A 20 14.19 -21.79 -5.58
C ARG A 20 13.23 -21.10 -6.55
N THR A 21 12.93 -21.75 -7.67
CA THR A 21 12.04 -21.21 -8.71
C THR A 21 10.57 -21.27 -8.27
N GLN A 22 10.15 -22.40 -7.67
CA GLN A 22 8.81 -22.52 -7.08
C GLN A 22 8.58 -21.51 -5.93
N SER A 23 9.60 -21.26 -5.11
CA SER A 23 9.51 -20.25 -4.04
C SER A 23 9.37 -18.83 -4.59
N ILE A 24 10.03 -18.47 -5.69
CA ILE A 24 9.94 -17.14 -6.31
C ILE A 24 8.58 -16.96 -6.99
N GLU A 25 8.09 -17.98 -7.68
CA GLU A 25 6.82 -17.94 -8.40
C GLU A 25 5.62 -17.91 -7.45
N ALA A 26 5.65 -18.72 -6.37
CA ALA A 26 4.64 -18.66 -5.31
C ALA A 26 4.64 -17.32 -4.56
N GLN A 27 5.82 -16.73 -4.34
CA GLN A 27 5.94 -15.40 -3.74
C GLN A 27 5.32 -14.33 -4.64
N ARG A 28 5.64 -14.32 -5.95
CA ARG A 28 5.06 -13.39 -6.92
C ARG A 28 3.54 -13.48 -7.01
N ALA A 29 3.00 -14.70 -7.07
CA ALA A 29 1.54 -14.90 -7.10
C ALA A 29 0.86 -14.38 -5.83
N THR A 30 1.51 -14.55 -4.66
CA THR A 30 1.01 -14.03 -3.38
C THR A 30 1.06 -12.50 -3.32
N ASP A 31 2.12 -11.90 -3.85
CA ASP A 31 2.31 -10.45 -3.91
C ASP A 31 1.31 -9.80 -4.88
N GLU A 32 1.04 -10.42 -6.04
CA GLU A 32 0.03 -9.96 -7.00
C GLU A 32 -1.39 -10.04 -6.42
N ALA A 33 -1.73 -11.14 -5.75
CA ALA A 33 -3.03 -11.27 -5.08
C ALA A 33 -3.20 -10.25 -3.94
N SER A 34 -2.13 -9.92 -3.22
CA SER A 34 -2.11 -8.85 -2.20
C SER A 34 -2.26 -7.46 -2.81
N ALA A 35 -1.63 -7.20 -3.96
CA ALA A 35 -1.76 -5.94 -4.69
C ALA A 35 -3.19 -5.75 -5.23
N ALA A 36 -3.79 -6.79 -5.80
CA ALA A 36 -5.16 -6.75 -6.32
C ALA A 36 -6.18 -6.48 -5.21
N ARG A 37 -6.08 -7.17 -4.06
CA ARG A 37 -6.95 -6.94 -2.89
C ARG A 37 -6.86 -5.51 -2.39
N TYR A 38 -5.65 -4.98 -2.24
CA TYR A 38 -5.45 -3.59 -1.85
C TYR A 38 -6.07 -2.61 -2.85
N ALA A 39 -5.85 -2.81 -4.16
CA ALA A 39 -6.40 -1.92 -5.18
C ALA A 39 -7.94 -1.91 -5.13
N GLN A 40 -8.57 -3.08 -4.96
CA GLN A 40 -10.01 -3.20 -4.83
C GLN A 40 -10.54 -2.54 -3.55
N ALA A 41 -9.89 -2.79 -2.40
CA ALA A 41 -10.25 -2.19 -1.12
C ALA A 41 -10.14 -0.66 -1.17
N LEU A 42 -9.03 -0.14 -1.71
CA LEU A 42 -8.81 1.28 -1.87
C LEU A 42 -9.83 1.92 -2.80
N HIS A 43 -10.14 1.29 -3.93
CA HIS A 43 -11.17 1.78 -4.84
C HIS A 43 -12.54 1.87 -4.15
N GLY A 44 -12.94 0.83 -3.42
CA GLY A 44 -14.18 0.82 -2.64
C GLY A 44 -14.23 1.91 -1.57
N ALA A 45 -13.15 2.06 -0.80
CA ALA A 45 -13.02 3.09 0.23
C ALA A 45 -13.08 4.51 -0.37
N TRP A 46 -12.41 4.72 -1.50
CA TRP A 46 -12.40 6.02 -2.20
C TRP A 46 -13.77 6.41 -2.75
N GLN A 47 -14.50 5.47 -3.36
CA GLN A 47 -15.87 5.73 -3.83
C GLN A 47 -16.79 6.15 -2.68
N ARG A 48 -16.70 5.47 -1.53
CA ARG A 48 -17.46 5.85 -0.33
C ARG A 48 -17.04 7.22 0.22
N PHE A 49 -15.74 7.51 0.23
CA PHE A 49 -15.22 8.80 0.67
C PHE A 49 -15.73 9.95 -0.20
N THR A 50 -15.61 9.84 -1.52
CA THR A 50 -16.06 10.91 -2.42
C THR A 50 -17.56 11.15 -2.37
N ARG A 51 -18.36 10.12 -2.08
CA ARG A 51 -19.80 10.26 -1.84
C ARG A 51 -20.13 10.93 -0.52
N THR A 52 -19.40 10.60 0.55
CA THR A 52 -19.67 11.09 1.91
C THR A 52 -19.11 12.50 2.13
N TYR A 53 -17.98 12.79 1.50
CA TYR A 53 -17.16 13.97 1.73
C TYR A 53 -16.86 14.74 0.42
N PRO A 54 -17.87 15.14 -0.36
CA PRO A 54 -17.66 15.71 -1.70
C PRO A 54 -16.87 17.04 -1.69
N ALA A 55 -16.99 17.83 -0.61
CA ALA A 55 -16.27 19.10 -0.46
C ALA A 55 -14.74 18.93 -0.43
N TRP A 56 -14.22 17.75 -0.08
CA TRP A 56 -12.78 17.51 -0.02
C TRP A 56 -12.14 17.39 -1.41
N LYS A 57 -12.91 17.02 -2.44
CA LYS A 57 -12.43 17.00 -3.83
C LYS A 57 -12.05 18.40 -4.33
N SER A 58 -12.88 19.41 -4.06
CA SER A 58 -12.57 20.80 -4.44
C SER A 58 -11.44 21.41 -3.61
N ARG A 59 -11.10 20.81 -2.47
CA ARG A 59 -9.99 21.21 -1.58
C ARG A 59 -8.68 20.45 -1.87
N GLY A 60 -8.59 19.73 -2.99
CA GLY A 60 -7.35 19.07 -3.45
C GLY A 60 -7.18 17.61 -2.99
N VAL A 61 -8.15 17.02 -2.29
CA VAL A 61 -8.16 15.57 -2.03
C VAL A 61 -8.80 14.90 -3.24
N ASP A 62 -8.01 14.71 -4.30
CA ASP A 62 -8.41 14.04 -5.53
C ASP A 62 -7.75 12.66 -5.68
N GLU A 63 -7.99 11.98 -6.81
CA GLU A 63 -7.37 10.68 -7.07
C GLU A 63 -5.84 10.75 -7.12
N ARG A 64 -5.26 11.85 -7.59
CA ARG A 64 -3.79 12.00 -7.65
C ARG A 64 -3.20 12.13 -6.25
N PHE A 65 -3.91 12.80 -5.34
CA PHE A 65 -3.53 12.87 -3.95
C PHE A 65 -3.59 11.49 -3.28
N VAL A 66 -4.70 10.76 -3.45
CA VAL A 66 -4.93 9.47 -2.79
C VAL A 66 -4.04 8.36 -3.36
N HIS A 67 -3.98 8.23 -4.69
CA HIS A 67 -3.17 7.21 -5.38
C HIS A 67 -1.70 7.61 -5.56
N GLY A 68 -1.35 8.87 -5.31
CA GLY A 68 0.02 9.38 -5.37
C GLY A 68 0.57 9.67 -3.98
N ALA A 69 0.32 10.88 -3.48
CA ALA A 69 0.97 11.41 -2.28
C ALA A 69 0.70 10.59 -1.00
N VAL A 70 -0.51 10.03 -0.86
CA VAL A 70 -0.94 9.29 0.33
C VAL A 70 -0.84 7.77 0.15
N ALA A 71 -0.69 7.27 -1.09
CA ALA A 71 -0.67 5.84 -1.37
C ALA A 71 0.34 5.04 -0.50
N PRO A 72 1.56 5.52 -0.20
CA PRO A 72 2.47 4.81 0.70
C PRO A 72 1.92 4.65 2.12
N LEU A 73 1.19 5.66 2.64
CA LEU A 73 0.57 5.61 3.97
C LEU A 73 -0.61 4.62 3.98
N LEU A 74 -1.45 4.65 2.93
CA LEU A 74 -2.60 3.75 2.80
C LEU A 74 -2.14 2.30 2.67
N ARG A 75 -1.10 2.05 1.86
CA ARG A 75 -0.53 0.72 1.71
C ARG A 75 0.05 0.21 3.03
N LYS A 76 0.81 1.05 3.73
CA LYS A 76 1.35 0.71 5.06
C LYS A 76 0.24 0.41 6.07
N ARG A 77 -0.87 1.17 6.07
CA ARG A 77 -2.04 0.87 6.91
C ARG A 77 -2.64 -0.48 6.57
N PHE A 78 -2.82 -0.77 5.28
CA PHE A 78 -3.39 -2.03 4.80
C PHE A 78 -2.54 -3.25 5.14
N ASP A 79 -1.22 -3.11 5.17
CA ASP A 79 -0.30 -4.21 5.52
C ASP A 79 -0.19 -4.40 7.06
N MET A 80 -0.47 -3.36 7.86
CA MET A 80 -0.40 -3.41 9.34
C MET A 80 -1.70 -3.92 9.98
N ARG A 81 -1.60 -4.64 11.11
CA ARG A 81 -2.78 -5.08 11.87
C ARG A 81 -3.59 -3.87 12.38
N GLN A 82 -4.91 -4.00 12.43
CA GLN A 82 -5.84 -2.91 12.79
C GLN A 82 -5.54 -2.27 14.15
N ASP A 83 -5.06 -3.08 15.11
CA ASP A 83 -4.73 -2.67 16.48
C ASP A 83 -3.28 -2.19 16.67
N ASP A 84 -2.49 -2.11 15.60
CA ASP A 84 -1.14 -1.59 15.69
C ASP A 84 -1.19 -0.06 15.93
N ARG A 85 -0.78 0.36 17.13
CA ARG A 85 -0.70 1.78 17.52
C ARG A 85 0.21 2.61 16.62
N ARG A 86 1.08 1.98 15.83
CA ARG A 86 2.00 2.63 14.88
C ARG A 86 1.42 2.71 13.46
N ALA A 87 0.25 2.15 13.22
CA ALA A 87 -0.39 2.20 11.92
C ALA A 87 -0.77 3.64 11.57
N PRO A 88 -0.58 4.06 10.30
CA PRO A 88 -0.97 5.39 9.87
C PRO A 88 -2.43 5.69 10.22
N CYS A 89 -2.68 6.91 10.67
CA CYS A 89 -3.98 7.40 11.09
C CYS A 89 -4.43 8.59 10.23
N GLY A 90 -5.66 9.06 10.45
CA GLY A 90 -6.22 10.18 9.68
C GLY A 90 -5.38 11.46 9.78
N MET A 91 -4.72 11.69 10.92
CA MET A 91 -3.82 12.83 11.10
C MET A 91 -2.60 12.77 10.18
N ASP A 92 -2.06 11.57 9.90
CA ASP A 92 -0.93 11.42 8.98
C ASP A 92 -1.32 11.84 7.56
N VAL A 93 -2.52 11.44 7.11
CA VAL A 93 -3.09 11.84 5.82
C VAL A 93 -3.32 13.35 5.77
N ALA A 94 -3.92 13.92 6.81
CA ALA A 94 -4.18 15.35 6.91
C ALA A 94 -2.87 16.17 6.92
N ALA A 95 -1.80 15.66 7.53
CA ALA A 95 -0.49 16.29 7.49
C ALA A 95 0.12 16.29 6.08
N VAL A 96 -0.08 15.25 5.26
CA VAL A 96 0.32 15.27 3.83
C VAL A 96 -0.43 16.36 3.09
N TRP A 97 -1.74 16.45 3.28
CA TRP A 97 -2.58 17.48 2.65
C TRP A 97 -2.15 18.89 3.07
N ALA A 98 -1.95 19.13 4.36
CA ALA A 98 -1.57 20.45 4.88
C ALA A 98 -0.22 20.92 4.32
N ARG A 99 0.72 20.00 4.07
CA ARG A 99 2.00 20.32 3.42
C ARG A 99 1.84 20.74 1.96
N GLN A 100 0.87 20.18 1.24
CA GLN A 100 0.67 20.45 -0.19
C GLN A 100 -0.27 21.64 -0.44
N PHE A 101 -1.37 21.72 0.31
CA PHE A 101 -2.46 22.67 0.06
C PHE A 101 -2.69 23.65 1.20
N GLY A 102 -2.12 23.40 2.38
CA GLY A 102 -2.35 24.23 3.56
C GLY A 102 -1.81 25.66 3.43
N LEU A 103 -0.89 25.93 2.50
CA LEU A 103 -0.39 27.28 2.21
C LEU A 103 -1.42 28.18 1.51
N LEU A 104 -2.50 27.59 0.98
CA LEU A 104 -3.58 28.33 0.31
C LEU A 104 -4.57 28.97 1.31
N TYR A 105 -4.42 28.69 2.60
CA TYR A 105 -5.36 29.08 3.65
C TYR A 105 -4.67 29.88 4.75
N SER A 106 -5.45 30.69 5.48
CA SER A 106 -4.93 31.35 6.69
C SER A 106 -4.53 30.32 7.74
N SER A 107 -3.72 30.73 8.73
CA SER A 107 -3.27 29.81 9.79
C SER A 107 -4.44 29.18 10.56
N ALA A 108 -5.47 29.97 10.88
CA ALA A 108 -6.66 29.51 11.59
C ALA A 108 -7.47 28.51 10.76
N GLU A 109 -7.74 28.82 9.49
CA GLU A 109 -8.46 27.91 8.58
C GLU A 109 -7.68 26.63 8.34
N ARG A 110 -6.36 26.71 8.18
CA ARG A 110 -5.51 25.53 7.99
C ARG A 110 -5.62 24.57 9.17
N VAL A 111 -5.62 25.07 10.40
CA VAL A 111 -5.77 24.23 11.60
C VAL A 111 -7.13 23.54 11.59
N GLN A 112 -8.21 24.29 11.33
CA GLN A 112 -9.55 23.74 11.26
C GLN A 112 -9.67 22.67 10.16
N LEU A 113 -9.23 22.97 8.93
CA LEU A 113 -9.29 22.05 7.79
C LEU A 113 -8.44 20.80 8.03
N THR A 114 -7.29 20.92 8.69
CA THR A 114 -6.47 19.75 9.04
C THR A 114 -7.21 18.83 10.02
N ALA A 115 -7.90 19.39 11.01
CA ALA A 115 -8.70 18.61 11.95
C ALA A 115 -9.91 17.93 11.28
N GLU A 116 -10.64 18.67 10.43
CA GLU A 116 -11.75 18.13 9.64
C GLU A 116 -11.29 17.00 8.71
N LEU A 117 -10.16 17.19 8.02
CA LEU A 117 -9.59 16.17 7.15
C LEU A 117 -9.11 14.97 7.92
N ALA A 118 -8.53 15.15 9.11
CA ALA A 118 -8.08 14.03 9.93
C ALA A 118 -9.26 13.12 10.31
N ALA A 119 -10.42 13.68 10.63
CA ALA A 119 -11.64 12.91 10.88
C ALA A 119 -12.12 12.18 9.61
N ALA A 120 -12.25 12.89 8.48
CA ALA A 120 -12.70 12.30 7.22
C ALA A 120 -11.74 11.21 6.70
N ALA A 121 -10.43 11.42 6.85
CA ALA A 121 -9.41 10.42 6.54
C ALA A 121 -9.47 9.23 7.49
N GLY A 122 -9.86 9.42 8.74
CA GLY A 122 -10.15 8.32 9.67
C GLY A 122 -11.20 7.35 9.11
N ASP A 123 -12.29 7.88 8.54
CA ASP A 123 -13.29 7.05 7.86
C ASP A 123 -12.76 6.36 6.60
N LEU A 124 -11.94 7.05 5.81
CA LEU A 124 -11.28 6.43 4.64
C LEU A 124 -10.46 5.21 5.06
N LEU A 125 -9.64 5.34 6.12
CA LEU A 125 -8.81 4.25 6.62
C LEU A 125 -9.65 3.11 7.18
N ARG A 126 -10.76 3.42 7.88
CA ARG A 126 -11.70 2.40 8.35
C ARG A 126 -12.32 1.62 7.19
N TRP A 127 -12.81 2.29 6.15
CA TRP A 127 -13.37 1.61 4.97
C TRP A 127 -12.32 0.83 4.19
N LEU A 128 -11.07 1.28 4.20
CA LEU A 128 -9.95 0.54 3.63
C LEU A 128 -9.70 -0.77 4.41
N ASP A 129 -9.77 -0.72 5.73
CA ASP A 129 -9.62 -1.90 6.60
C ASP A 129 -10.80 -2.88 6.45
N GLU A 130 -12.03 -2.40 6.22
CA GLU A 130 -13.20 -3.25 5.93
C GLU A 130 -13.06 -4.06 4.63
N GLY A 131 -12.23 -3.59 3.68
CA GLY A 131 -12.02 -4.24 2.39
C GLY A 131 -10.86 -5.25 2.37
N ARG A 132 -10.21 -5.48 3.50
CA ARG A 132 -9.05 -6.39 3.64
C ARG A 132 -9.45 -7.87 3.66
#